data_AF-A0A7V9GP23-F1
#
_entry.id   AF-A0A7V9GP23-F1
#
_cell.length_a   1.000
_cell.length_b   1.000
_cell.length_c   1.000
_cell.angle_alpha   90.00
_cell.angle_beta   90.00
_cell.angle_gamma   90.00
#
_symmetry.space_group_name_H-M   'P 1'
#
loop_
_entity.id
_entity.type
_entity.pdbx_description
1 polymer ?
#
loop_
_entity_poly.entity_id
_entity_poly.type
_entity_poly.pdbx_seq_one_letter_code
_entity_poly.pdbx_strand_id
1 'polypeptide(L)'
;MVPIVINKNHQFDEENFKDFLIQTCRQHKSEGRALAFAFIVYDFDNHTITDILEKKNYWNTLDKISGKTLSVFYINSQDSYYKRRQEQIYQDELRQRDRNSRSETISFLVPITRKPTPTDNAIGFVKSEFGLDDIIKTPFVLFFQIDNDDNISDSFIVGLKQERLEEAFLELRNHIKNAVESLNKVLPENYKNHQEIFNLIKSGVENGKFYDFVNKKVKPKLGIGTIITLVKLIAEVK
;
A
#
# COMPACT_ATOMS: atom_id res chain seq x y z
N MET A 1 3.71 3.72 12.65
CA MET A 1 2.96 2.96 11.64
C MET A 1 1.49 3.28 11.75
N VAL A 2 0.78 3.33 10.63
CA VAL A 2 -0.62 3.76 10.55
C VAL A 2 -1.45 2.66 9.88
N PRO A 3 -2.27 1.91 10.64
CA PRO A 3 -3.21 0.96 10.05
C PRO A 3 -4.35 1.70 9.36
N ILE A 4 -4.64 1.33 8.11
CA ILE A 4 -5.89 1.70 7.44
C ILE A 4 -6.88 0.58 7.68
N VAL A 5 -7.79 0.79 8.62
CA VAL A 5 -8.79 -0.22 9.01
C VAL A 5 -9.98 -0.14 8.07
N ILE A 6 -10.21 -1.19 7.31
CA ILE A 6 -11.39 -1.30 6.45
C ILE A 6 -12.41 -2.20 7.14
N ASN A 7 -13.61 -1.67 7.42
CA ASN A 7 -14.70 -2.40 8.09
C ASN A 7 -15.95 -2.42 7.22
N LYS A 8 -16.80 -3.43 7.38
CA LYS A 8 -18.01 -3.69 6.57
C LYS A 8 -19.01 -2.52 6.50
N ASN A 9 -19.00 -1.65 7.52
CA ASN A 9 -19.89 -0.50 7.60
C ASN A 9 -19.33 0.75 6.89
N HIS A 10 -18.03 0.76 6.54
CA HIS A 10 -17.41 1.81 5.76
C HIS A 10 -17.15 1.27 4.36
N GLN A 11 -18.06 1.59 3.43
CA GLN A 11 -17.72 1.54 2.02
C GLN A 11 -16.67 2.62 1.78
N PHE A 12 -15.39 2.24 1.84
CA PHE A 12 -14.31 3.10 1.40
C PHE A 12 -14.44 3.25 -0.12
N ASP A 13 -15.04 4.36 -0.56
CA ASP A 13 -14.93 4.79 -1.95
C ASP A 13 -13.56 5.48 -2.18
N GLU A 14 -13.23 5.70 -3.44
CA GLU A 14 -11.93 6.23 -3.87
C GLU A 14 -11.64 7.62 -3.27
N GLU A 15 -12.66 8.48 -3.24
CA GLU A 15 -12.55 9.85 -2.72
C GLU A 15 -12.30 9.84 -1.21
N ASN A 16 -13.04 9.07 -0.43
CA ASN A 16 -12.83 8.96 1.01
C ASN A 16 -11.46 8.34 1.36
N PHE A 17 -10.98 7.37 0.56
CA PHE A 17 -9.64 6.81 0.73
C PHE A 17 -8.56 7.86 0.56
N LYS A 18 -8.66 8.62 -0.52
CA LYS A 18 -7.72 9.68 -0.87
C LYS A 18 -7.73 10.78 0.16
N ASP A 19 -8.90 11.28 0.54
CA ASP A 19 -9.04 12.33 1.54
C ASP A 19 -8.46 11.88 2.88
N PHE A 20 -8.73 10.64 3.30
CA PHE A 20 -8.14 10.08 4.50
C PHE A 20 -6.60 10.04 4.43
N LEU A 21 -6.03 9.53 3.32
CA LEU A 21 -4.59 9.42 3.15
C LEU A 21 -3.93 10.81 3.19
N ILE A 22 -4.46 11.78 2.44
CA ILE A 22 -3.92 13.13 2.35
C ILE A 22 -4.06 13.88 3.68
N GLN A 23 -5.24 13.82 4.32
CA GLN A 23 -5.45 14.45 5.62
C GLN A 23 -4.49 13.89 6.67
N THR A 24 -4.28 12.56 6.68
CA THR A 24 -3.34 11.93 7.61
C THR A 24 -1.91 12.37 7.34
N CYS A 25 -1.50 12.47 6.06
CA CYS A 25 -0.17 12.96 5.70
C CYS A 25 0.04 14.42 6.14
N ARG A 26 -0.94 15.29 5.89
CA ARG A 26 -0.91 16.71 6.30
C ARG A 26 -0.79 16.83 7.81
N GLN A 27 -1.61 16.07 8.55
CA GLN A 27 -1.58 16.02 10.00
C GLN A 27 -0.21 15.57 10.51
N HIS A 28 0.34 14.49 9.95
CA HIS A 28 1.63 13.96 10.39
C HIS A 28 2.80 14.91 10.09
N LYS A 29 2.76 15.64 8.97
CA LYS A 29 3.75 16.70 8.71
C LYS A 29 3.63 17.84 9.72
N SER A 30 2.42 18.34 9.97
CA SER A 30 2.21 19.51 10.83
C SER A 30 2.59 19.26 12.29
N GLU A 31 2.43 18.02 12.76
CA GLU A 31 2.78 17.61 14.12
C GLU A 31 4.23 17.11 14.24
N GLY A 32 5.04 17.19 13.16
CA GLY A 32 6.42 16.72 13.13
C GLY A 32 6.56 15.20 13.35
N ARG A 33 5.53 14.43 12.96
CA ARG A 33 5.49 12.96 13.05
C ARG A 33 5.84 12.26 11.73
N ALA A 34 6.09 13.01 10.66
CA ALA A 34 6.60 12.49 9.41
C ALA A 34 7.36 13.56 8.61
N LEU A 35 8.46 13.14 7.99
CA LEU A 35 9.18 13.85 6.93
C LEU A 35 8.93 13.22 5.55
N ALA A 36 8.61 11.94 5.53
CA ALA A 36 8.24 11.19 4.34
C ALA A 36 7.26 10.07 4.70
N PHE A 37 6.74 9.41 3.67
CA PHE A 37 5.71 8.39 3.81
C PHE A 37 6.07 7.11 3.06
N ALA A 38 5.54 6.00 3.55
CA ALA A 38 5.61 4.72 2.87
C ALA A 38 4.28 3.97 2.99
N PHE A 39 4.04 3.05 2.06
CA PHE A 39 2.87 2.20 2.02
C PHE A 39 3.31 0.75 1.81
N ILE A 40 2.93 -0.15 2.71
CA ILE A 40 3.15 -1.59 2.54
C ILE A 40 1.92 -2.15 1.81
N VAL A 41 2.14 -2.63 0.59
CA VAL A 41 1.11 -3.17 -0.29
C VAL A 41 1.31 -4.67 -0.44
N TYR A 42 0.29 -5.46 -0.11
CA TYR A 42 0.32 -6.91 -0.13
C TYR A 42 -1.06 -7.46 -0.47
N ASP A 43 -1.12 -8.64 -1.09
CA ASP A 43 -2.38 -9.34 -1.35
C ASP A 43 -2.69 -10.38 -0.24
N PHE A 44 -3.89 -10.99 -0.32
CA PHE A 44 -4.32 -12.03 0.60
C PHE A 44 -3.67 -13.40 0.36
N ASP A 45 -3.11 -13.63 -0.81
CA ASP A 45 -2.44 -14.88 -1.14
C ASP A 45 -1.02 -14.90 -0.49
N ASN A 46 -0.48 -13.73 -0.14
CA ASN A 46 0.75 -13.59 0.64
C ASN A 46 0.48 -13.53 2.15
N HIS A 47 0.43 -14.71 2.77
CA HIS A 47 0.27 -14.84 4.23
C HIS A 47 1.46 -14.26 5.01
N THR A 48 2.65 -14.20 4.42
CA THR A 48 3.88 -13.81 5.12
C THR A 48 3.84 -12.37 5.60
N ILE A 49 3.46 -11.42 4.73
CA ILE A 49 3.36 -10.00 5.13
C ILE A 49 2.20 -9.78 6.09
N THR A 50 1.07 -10.46 5.87
CA THR A 50 -0.08 -10.43 6.78
C THR A 50 0.33 -10.86 8.18
N ASP A 51 1.04 -11.98 8.30
CA ASP A 51 1.55 -12.51 9.58
C ASP A 51 2.48 -11.53 10.31
N ILE A 52 3.37 -10.84 9.57
CA ILE A 52 4.26 -9.82 10.13
C ILE A 52 3.47 -8.65 10.72
N LEU A 53 2.42 -8.22 10.01
CA LEU A 53 1.61 -7.06 10.41
C LEU A 53 0.58 -7.38 11.50
N GLU A 54 0.13 -8.63 11.61
CA GLU A 54 -0.79 -9.09 12.66
C GLU A 54 -0.06 -9.42 13.98
N LYS A 55 1.15 -9.99 13.91
CA LYS A 55 1.92 -10.40 15.09
C LYS A 55 2.55 -9.18 15.77
N LYS A 56 2.07 -8.88 16.98
CA LYS A 56 2.46 -7.73 17.82
C LYS A 56 3.98 -7.49 17.91
N ASN A 57 4.80 -8.54 18.04
CA ASN A 57 6.25 -8.40 18.20
C ASN A 57 6.93 -7.82 16.95
N TYR A 58 6.58 -8.33 15.76
CA TYR A 58 7.15 -7.81 14.51
C TYR A 58 6.61 -6.41 14.21
N TRP A 59 5.29 -6.22 14.35
CA TRP A 59 4.67 -4.91 14.16
C TRP A 59 5.30 -3.83 15.06
N ASN A 60 5.42 -4.09 16.37
CA ASN A 60 6.05 -3.15 17.31
C ASN A 60 7.48 -2.82 16.92
N THR A 61 8.21 -3.78 16.34
CA THR A 61 9.58 -3.56 15.89
C THR A 61 9.62 -2.64 14.68
N LEU A 62 8.73 -2.85 13.69
CA LEU A 62 8.62 -1.99 12.52
C LEU A 62 8.14 -0.57 12.91
N ASP A 63 7.19 -0.47 13.83
CA ASP A 63 6.67 0.79 14.36
C ASP A 63 7.77 1.60 15.06
N LYS A 64 8.52 0.94 15.96
CA LYS A 64 9.65 1.54 16.64
C LYS A 64 10.74 2.02 15.68
N ILE A 65 11.01 1.26 14.62
CA ILE A 65 12.03 1.62 13.62
C ILE A 65 11.57 2.78 12.76
N SER A 66 10.29 2.80 12.35
CA SER A 66 9.69 3.89 11.56
C SER A 66 9.83 5.25 12.27
N GLY A 67 9.74 5.23 13.61
CA GLY A 67 9.99 6.39 14.45
C GLY A 67 9.04 7.55 14.16
N LYS A 68 9.55 8.78 14.31
CA LYS A 68 8.78 10.02 14.08
C LYS A 68 9.06 10.64 12.70
N THR A 69 9.92 10.03 11.90
CA THR A 69 10.37 10.62 10.63
C THR A 69 9.72 9.93 9.44
N LEU A 70 9.34 8.66 9.54
CA LEU A 70 8.67 7.93 8.48
C LEU A 70 7.29 7.45 8.94
N SER A 71 6.24 7.90 8.26
CA SER A 71 4.90 7.34 8.44
C SER A 71 4.65 6.22 7.45
N VAL A 72 4.52 5.00 7.97
CA VAL A 72 4.30 3.79 7.16
C VAL A 72 2.84 3.35 7.28
N PHE A 73 2.12 3.41 6.18
CA PHE A 73 0.73 2.95 6.03
C PHE A 73 0.69 1.47 5.64
N TYR A 74 -0.37 0.78 6.05
CA TYR A 74 -0.70 -0.56 5.55
C TYR A 74 -2.20 -0.79 5.68
N ILE A 75 -2.77 -1.60 4.79
CA ILE A 75 -4.19 -1.94 4.85
C ILE A 75 -4.37 -3.07 5.87
N ASN A 76 -5.09 -2.82 6.97
CA ASN A 76 -5.44 -3.86 7.93
C ASN A 76 -6.84 -4.39 7.62
N SER A 77 -6.91 -5.45 6.82
CA SER A 77 -8.14 -6.19 6.59
C SER A 77 -8.42 -7.09 7.80
N GLN A 78 -9.19 -6.60 8.76
CA GLN A 78 -9.74 -7.43 9.84
C GLN A 78 -10.85 -8.39 9.37
N ASP A 79 -11.09 -8.50 8.06
CA ASP A 79 -12.30 -9.11 7.56
C ASP A 79 -12.20 -10.65 7.49
N SER A 80 -12.53 -11.27 8.62
CA SER A 80 -12.82 -12.71 8.75
C SER A 80 -13.88 -13.24 7.77
N TYR A 81 -14.61 -12.37 7.06
CA TYR A 81 -15.49 -12.75 5.95
C TYR A 81 -14.72 -13.38 4.78
N TYR A 82 -13.52 -12.93 4.45
CA TYR A 82 -12.79 -13.44 3.28
C TYR A 82 -12.13 -14.78 3.52
N LYS A 83 -11.55 -15.00 4.70
CA LYS A 83 -11.14 -16.36 5.15
C LYS A 83 -12.33 -17.32 5.06
N ARG A 84 -13.51 -16.90 5.51
CA ARG A 84 -14.75 -17.69 5.43
C ARG A 84 -15.28 -17.87 4.00
N ARG A 85 -15.14 -16.89 3.12
CA ARG A 85 -15.68 -16.95 1.75
C ARG A 85 -14.79 -17.73 0.79
N GLN A 86 -13.47 -17.68 0.93
CA GLN A 86 -12.56 -18.57 0.20
C GLN A 86 -12.84 -20.03 0.55
N GLU A 87 -13.03 -20.33 1.84
CA GLU A 87 -13.47 -21.65 2.28
C GLU A 87 -14.83 -22.03 1.67
N GLN A 88 -15.82 -21.12 1.66
CA GLN A 88 -17.11 -21.40 1.02
C GLN A 88 -16.99 -21.69 -0.48
N ILE A 89 -16.21 -20.91 -1.23
CA ILE A 89 -16.00 -21.12 -2.67
C ILE A 89 -15.33 -22.48 -2.91
N TYR A 90 -14.30 -22.83 -2.14
CA TYR A 90 -13.63 -24.12 -2.21
C TYR A 90 -14.58 -25.28 -1.90
N GLN A 91 -15.40 -25.15 -0.86
CA GLN A 91 -16.40 -26.16 -0.49
C GLN A 91 -17.52 -26.28 -1.54
N ASP A 92 -17.94 -25.17 -2.15
CA ASP A 92 -18.92 -25.19 -3.23
C ASP A 92 -18.36 -25.83 -4.51
N GLU A 93 -17.08 -25.61 -4.84
CA GLU A 93 -16.38 -26.32 -5.93
C GLU A 93 -16.28 -27.83 -5.67
N LEU A 94 -15.90 -28.24 -4.46
CA LEU A 94 -15.85 -29.65 -4.07
C LEU A 94 -17.24 -30.30 -4.21
N ARG A 95 -18.29 -29.62 -3.74
CA ARG A 95 -19.68 -30.10 -3.88
C ARG A 95 -20.12 -30.20 -5.32
N GLN A 96 -19.72 -29.26 -6.18
CA GLN A 96 -20.03 -29.31 -7.61
C GLN A 96 -19.29 -30.46 -8.28
N ARG A 97 -18.02 -30.71 -7.94
CA ARG A 97 -17.28 -31.89 -8.42
C ARG A 97 -17.94 -33.19 -7.98
N ASP A 98 -18.36 -33.31 -6.72
CA ASP A 98 -19.07 -34.51 -6.24
C ASP A 98 -20.39 -34.74 -6.99
N ARG A 99 -21.15 -33.68 -7.28
CA ARG A 99 -22.39 -33.75 -8.07
C ARG A 99 -22.14 -34.14 -9.52
N ASN A 100 -21.13 -33.54 -10.15
CA ASN A 100 -20.76 -33.82 -11.53
C ASN A 100 -20.07 -35.18 -11.68
N SER A 101 -19.46 -35.73 -10.64
CA SER A 101 -18.91 -37.10 -10.65
C SER A 101 -20.02 -38.16 -10.64
N ARG A 102 -21.22 -37.80 -10.17
CA ARG A 102 -22.40 -38.69 -10.11
C ARG A 102 -23.30 -38.60 -11.34
N SER A 103 -23.09 -37.60 -12.19
CA SER A 103 -23.82 -37.42 -13.44
C SER A 103 -22.82 -37.63 -14.57
N GLU A 104 -23.11 -38.45 -15.58
CA GLU A 104 -22.22 -38.73 -16.71
C GLU A 104 -22.02 -37.52 -17.66
N THR A 105 -21.94 -36.31 -17.11
CA THR A 105 -21.82 -35.04 -17.83
C THR A 105 -20.36 -34.58 -17.82
N ILE A 106 -19.83 -34.26 -19.00
CA ILE A 106 -18.48 -33.70 -19.17
C ILE A 106 -18.37 -32.41 -18.35
N SER A 107 -17.48 -32.40 -17.35
CA SER A 107 -17.22 -31.20 -16.54
C SER A 107 -16.35 -30.21 -17.30
N PHE A 108 -16.86 -29.01 -17.54
CA PHE A 108 -16.08 -27.88 -18.04
C PHE A 108 -15.47 -27.10 -16.87
N LEU A 109 -14.19 -26.69 -17.00
CA LEU A 109 -13.58 -25.73 -16.08
C LEU A 109 -14.20 -24.35 -16.33
N VAL A 110 -15.07 -23.90 -15.43
CA VAL A 110 -15.58 -22.53 -15.43
C VAL A 110 -14.66 -21.68 -14.55
N PRO A 111 -14.08 -20.58 -15.05
CA PRO A 111 -13.25 -19.71 -14.24
C PRO A 111 -14.10 -19.01 -13.17
N ILE A 112 -13.73 -19.19 -11.89
CA ILE A 112 -14.32 -18.41 -10.80
C ILE A 112 -13.64 -17.05 -10.76
N THR A 113 -14.34 -16.01 -11.21
CA THR A 113 -13.89 -14.63 -11.04
C THR A 113 -14.18 -14.20 -9.60
N ARG A 114 -13.13 -13.99 -8.80
CA ARG A 114 -13.25 -13.41 -7.45
C ARG A 114 -13.87 -12.00 -7.57
N LYS A 115 -14.85 -11.67 -6.74
CA LYS A 115 -15.29 -10.27 -6.58
C LYS A 115 -14.18 -9.51 -5.84
N PRO A 116 -13.85 -8.27 -6.24
CA PRO A 116 -12.80 -7.50 -5.57
C PRO A 116 -13.17 -7.26 -4.11
N THR A 117 -12.19 -7.47 -3.23
CA THR A 117 -12.30 -7.20 -1.79
C THR A 117 -12.09 -5.70 -1.51
N PRO A 118 -12.46 -5.19 -0.33
CA PRO A 118 -12.09 -3.84 0.07
C PRO A 118 -10.57 -3.60 0.06
N THR A 119 -9.76 -4.63 0.36
CA THR A 119 -8.31 -4.56 0.20
C THR A 119 -7.92 -4.47 -1.28
N ASP A 120 -8.52 -5.26 -2.17
CA ASP A 120 -8.24 -5.18 -3.61
C ASP A 120 -8.64 -3.82 -4.17
N ASN A 121 -9.74 -3.23 -3.68
CA ASN A 121 -10.16 -1.89 -4.03
C ASN A 121 -9.15 -0.85 -3.52
N ALA A 122 -8.71 -0.96 -2.27
CA ALA A 122 -7.70 -0.06 -1.70
C ALA A 122 -6.34 -0.20 -2.40
N ILE A 123 -5.91 -1.42 -2.73
CA ILE A 123 -4.73 -1.68 -3.57
C ILE A 123 -4.95 -1.07 -4.95
N GLY A 124 -6.14 -1.23 -5.54
CA GLY A 124 -6.54 -0.63 -6.81
C GLY A 124 -6.43 0.89 -6.77
N PHE A 125 -6.87 1.53 -5.69
CA PHE A 125 -6.74 2.97 -5.50
C PHE A 125 -5.28 3.39 -5.35
N VAL A 126 -4.47 2.68 -4.56
CA VAL A 126 -3.02 2.93 -4.49
C VAL A 126 -2.38 2.76 -5.88
N LYS A 127 -2.73 1.73 -6.64
CA LYS A 127 -2.22 1.56 -8.00
C LYS A 127 -2.64 2.69 -8.94
N SER A 128 -3.91 3.08 -8.91
CA SER A 128 -4.46 4.18 -9.72
C SER A 128 -3.78 5.51 -9.42
N GLU A 129 -3.69 5.85 -8.13
CA GLU A 129 -3.23 7.17 -7.66
C GLU A 129 -1.74 7.39 -7.90
N PHE A 130 -0.96 6.32 -7.76
CA PHE A 130 0.46 6.31 -8.06
C PHE A 130 0.76 5.87 -9.51
N GLY A 131 -0.24 5.75 -10.38
CA GLY A 131 -0.04 5.41 -11.79
C GLY A 131 0.78 4.12 -12.00
N LEU A 132 0.56 3.13 -11.13
CA LEU A 132 1.28 1.87 -11.13
C LEU A 132 0.77 0.97 -12.26
N ASP A 133 1.71 0.38 -12.99
CA ASP A 133 1.41 -0.62 -14.01
C ASP A 133 0.92 -1.92 -13.35
N ASP A 134 -0.04 -2.60 -13.99
CA ASP A 134 -0.61 -3.88 -13.51
C ASP A 134 0.47 -4.97 -13.38
N ILE A 135 1.60 -4.81 -14.07
CA ILE A 135 2.77 -5.70 -14.03
C ILE A 135 3.45 -5.68 -12.65
N ILE A 136 3.21 -4.66 -11.80
CA ILE A 136 3.80 -4.61 -10.45
C ILE A 136 3.12 -5.64 -9.55
N LYS A 137 3.91 -6.65 -9.19
CA LYS A 137 3.50 -7.75 -8.31
C LYS A 137 3.58 -7.34 -6.84
N THR A 138 2.60 -7.77 -6.09
CA THR A 138 2.60 -7.76 -4.62
C THR A 138 3.46 -8.93 -4.08
N PRO A 139 4.05 -8.79 -2.88
CA PRO A 139 4.05 -7.60 -2.03
C PRO A 139 5.19 -6.61 -2.35
N PHE A 140 4.99 -5.34 -2.00
CA PHE A 140 5.99 -4.28 -2.18
C PHE A 140 5.83 -3.16 -1.14
N VAL A 141 6.88 -2.34 -1.01
CA VAL A 141 6.84 -1.07 -0.26
C VAL A 141 6.91 0.09 -1.25
N LEU A 142 5.90 0.95 -1.21
CA LEU A 142 5.84 2.20 -1.97
C LEU A 142 6.27 3.34 -1.06
N PHE A 143 7.39 3.97 -1.37
CA PHE A 143 7.79 5.21 -0.73
C PHE A 143 7.27 6.39 -1.53
N PHE A 144 6.78 7.42 -0.85
CA PHE A 144 6.27 8.61 -1.50
C PHE A 144 6.46 9.87 -0.67
N GLN A 145 6.37 11.00 -1.36
CA GLN A 145 6.43 12.33 -0.78
C GLN A 145 5.22 13.14 -1.23
N ILE A 146 4.76 14.03 -0.35
CA ILE A 146 3.78 15.06 -0.70
C ILE A 146 4.45 16.43 -0.75
N ASP A 147 4.03 17.30 -1.65
CA ASP A 147 4.48 18.70 -1.69
C ASP A 147 3.73 19.56 -0.66
N ASN A 148 3.87 20.87 -0.75
CA ASN A 148 3.20 21.82 0.15
C ASN A 148 1.72 22.02 -0.20
N ASP A 149 1.30 21.63 -1.40
CA ASP A 149 -0.06 21.69 -1.91
C ASP A 149 -0.78 20.34 -1.74
N ASP A 150 -0.23 19.46 -0.89
CA ASP A 150 -0.72 18.13 -0.58
C ASP A 150 -0.83 17.18 -1.80
N ASN A 151 -0.07 17.45 -2.85
CA ASN A 151 0.03 16.56 -4.00
C ASN A 151 1.16 15.57 -3.81
N ILE A 152 1.00 14.36 -4.35
CA ILE A 152 2.11 13.40 -4.41
C ILE A 152 3.17 13.95 -5.38
N SER A 153 4.33 14.36 -4.86
CA SER A 153 5.41 14.93 -5.67
C SER A 153 6.24 13.83 -6.34
N ASP A 154 6.54 12.78 -5.59
CA ASP A 154 7.40 11.69 -6.01
C ASP A 154 7.00 10.38 -5.35
N SER A 155 7.34 9.27 -6.00
CA SER A 155 7.31 7.96 -5.37
C SER A 155 8.25 6.97 -6.05
N PHE A 156 8.60 5.91 -5.34
CA PHE A 156 9.31 4.75 -5.88
C PHE A 156 8.86 3.47 -5.16
N ILE A 157 9.07 2.32 -5.80
CA ILE A 157 8.66 1.02 -5.29
C ILE A 157 9.86 0.11 -5.09
N VAL A 158 9.81 -0.65 -4.01
CA VAL A 158 10.71 -1.75 -3.74
C VAL A 158 9.91 -3.04 -3.55
N GLY A 159 10.14 -4.02 -4.42
CA GLY A 159 9.51 -5.33 -4.32
C GLY A 159 10.00 -6.10 -3.09
N LEU A 160 9.11 -6.88 -2.48
CA LEU A 160 9.44 -7.81 -1.39
C LEU A 160 9.45 -9.23 -1.96
N LYS A 161 10.58 -9.94 -1.82
CA LYS A 161 10.81 -11.23 -2.48
C LYS A 161 10.86 -12.41 -1.53
N GLN A 162 11.12 -12.17 -0.25
CA GLN A 162 11.29 -13.29 0.69
C GLN A 162 9.94 -13.91 1.04
N GLU A 163 9.87 -15.24 0.95
CA GLU A 163 8.64 -15.98 1.27
C GLU A 163 8.61 -16.43 2.74
N ARG A 164 9.79 -16.65 3.34
CA ARG A 164 9.90 -17.09 4.74
C ARG A 164 9.69 -15.91 5.68
N LEU A 165 8.90 -16.12 6.73
CA LEU A 165 8.50 -15.08 7.69
C LEU A 165 9.66 -14.23 8.22
N GLU A 166 10.70 -14.88 8.75
CA GLU A 166 11.84 -14.16 9.31
C GLU A 166 12.65 -13.40 8.26
N GLU A 167 12.84 -14.00 7.08
CA GLU A 167 13.58 -13.38 5.98
C GLU A 167 12.81 -12.17 5.41
N ALA A 168 11.50 -12.30 5.23
CA ALA A 168 10.59 -11.22 4.81
C ALA A 168 10.50 -10.10 5.85
N PHE A 169 10.49 -10.46 7.13
CA PHE A 169 10.57 -9.47 8.20
C PHE A 169 11.90 -8.71 8.14
N LEU A 170 13.03 -9.40 7.97
CA LEU A 170 14.34 -8.76 7.85
C LEU A 170 14.45 -7.87 6.60
N GLU A 171 13.86 -8.30 5.49
CA GLU A 171 13.75 -7.52 4.25
C GLU A 171 12.98 -6.21 4.48
N LEU A 172 11.73 -6.32 4.94
CA LEU A 172 10.88 -5.17 5.23
C LEU A 172 11.52 -4.23 6.28
N ARG A 173 12.08 -4.80 7.34
CA ARG A 173 12.81 -4.07 8.38
C ARG A 173 13.98 -3.29 7.79
N ASN A 174 14.76 -3.87 6.89
CA ASN A 174 15.91 -3.21 6.30
C ASN A 174 15.50 -2.05 5.40
N HIS A 175 14.45 -2.19 4.59
CA HIS A 175 13.95 -1.08 3.76
C HIS A 175 13.50 0.11 4.61
N ILE A 176 12.69 -0.14 5.64
CA ILE A 176 12.20 0.90 6.56
C ILE A 176 13.38 1.52 7.33
N LYS A 177 14.30 0.68 7.84
CA LYS A 177 15.47 1.16 8.59
C LYS A 177 16.35 2.07 7.74
N ASN A 178 16.68 1.67 6.51
CA ASN A 178 17.52 2.47 5.62
C ASN A 178 16.88 3.81 5.26
N ALA A 179 15.56 3.83 5.04
CA ALA A 179 14.81 5.05 4.81
C ALA A 179 14.89 5.99 6.03
N VAL A 180 14.65 5.46 7.24
CA VAL A 180 14.71 6.25 8.48
C VAL A 180 16.12 6.74 8.78
N GLU A 181 17.16 5.92 8.56
CA GLU A 181 18.55 6.35 8.72
C GLU A 181 18.93 7.47 7.74
N SER A 182 18.31 7.50 6.55
CA SER A 182 18.48 8.59 5.59
C SER A 182 17.77 9.87 6.07
N LEU A 183 16.56 9.73 6.59
CA LEU A 183 15.78 10.84 7.17
C LEU A 183 16.43 11.46 8.40
N ASN A 184 17.04 10.65 9.27
CA ASN A 184 17.68 11.13 10.50
C ASN A 184 18.94 11.96 10.24
N LYS A 185 19.47 11.96 9.00
CA LYS A 185 20.58 12.83 8.58
C LYS A 185 20.12 14.22 8.17
N VAL A 186 18.81 14.43 7.99
CA VAL A 186 18.24 15.70 7.55
C VAL A 186 18.15 16.65 8.75
N LEU A 187 18.77 17.81 8.62
CA LEU A 187 18.68 18.86 9.64
C LEU A 187 17.31 19.56 9.61
N PRO A 188 16.78 20.05 10.74
CA PRO A 188 15.47 20.70 10.81
C PRO A 188 15.27 21.85 9.81
N GLU A 189 16.31 22.64 9.52
CA GLU A 189 16.25 23.71 8.52
C GLU A 189 15.92 23.21 7.10
N ASN A 190 16.20 21.93 6.82
CA ASN A 190 16.02 21.32 5.50
C ASN A 190 14.71 20.53 5.39
N TYR A 191 13.83 20.53 6.40
CA TYR A 191 12.58 19.76 6.37
C TYR A 191 11.60 20.17 5.26
N LYS A 192 11.82 21.32 4.63
CA LYS A 192 11.03 21.80 3.48
C LYS A 192 11.59 21.34 2.12
N ASN A 193 12.79 20.74 2.10
CA ASN A 193 13.46 20.29 0.88
C ASN A 193 12.95 18.89 0.49
N HIS A 194 11.65 18.81 0.18
CA HIS A 194 10.92 17.55 0.01
C HIS A 194 11.57 16.62 -1.03
N GLN A 195 12.07 17.18 -2.14
CA GLN A 195 12.71 16.43 -3.22
C GLN A 195 14.06 15.85 -2.81
N GLU A 196 14.92 16.64 -2.17
CA GLU A 196 16.24 16.23 -1.72
C GLU A 196 16.13 15.16 -0.64
N ILE A 197 15.20 15.36 0.31
CA ILE A 197 14.85 14.34 1.32
C ILE A 197 14.45 13.04 0.64
N PHE A 198 13.59 13.11 -0.38
CA PHE A 198 13.12 11.92 -1.07
C PHE A 198 14.24 11.21 -1.85
N ASN A 199 15.13 11.95 -2.50
CA ASN A 199 16.30 11.42 -3.19
C ASN A 199 17.29 10.74 -2.22
N LEU A 200 17.44 11.29 -1.00
CA LEU A 200 18.24 10.67 0.05
C LEU A 200 17.65 9.32 0.49
N ILE A 201 16.33 9.25 0.70
CA ILE A 201 15.64 8.00 1.04
C ILE A 201 15.84 6.97 -0.07
N LYS A 202 15.58 7.37 -1.32
CA LYS A 202 15.76 6.52 -2.49
C LYS A 202 17.17 5.93 -2.54
N SER A 203 18.18 6.78 -2.44
CA SER A 203 19.59 6.35 -2.45
C SER A 203 19.92 5.42 -1.27
N GLY A 204 19.39 5.67 -0.07
CA GLY A 204 19.61 4.82 1.10
C GLY A 204 18.98 3.44 0.98
N VAL A 205 17.79 3.36 0.37
CA VAL A 205 17.10 2.10 0.13
C VAL A 205 17.72 1.34 -1.05
N GLU A 206 18.14 2.03 -2.12
CA GLU A 206 18.85 1.44 -3.28
C GLU A 206 20.16 0.76 -2.88
N ASN A 207 20.93 1.37 -2.00
CA ASN A 207 22.20 0.80 -1.54
C ASN A 207 22.03 -0.26 -0.43
N GLY A 208 20.80 -0.69 -0.17
CA GLY A 208 20.47 -1.69 0.85
C GLY A 208 20.82 -3.13 0.47
N LYS A 209 20.70 -4.04 1.44
CA LYS A 209 20.98 -5.48 1.25
C LYS A 209 20.00 -6.18 0.30
N PHE A 210 18.77 -5.69 0.24
CA PHE A 210 17.70 -6.23 -0.60
C PHE A 210 17.47 -5.20 -1.70
N TYR A 211 17.90 -5.50 -2.92
CA TYR A 211 17.78 -4.60 -4.07
C TYR A 211 16.74 -5.16 -5.05
N ASP A 212 15.58 -4.51 -5.12
CA ASP A 212 14.58 -4.74 -6.17
C ASP A 212 13.81 -3.47 -6.52
N PHE A 213 14.52 -2.51 -7.09
CA PHE A 213 13.91 -1.28 -7.55
C PHE A 213 13.13 -1.52 -8.84
N VAL A 214 11.81 -1.28 -8.78
CA VAL A 214 10.99 -1.25 -9.98
C VAL A 214 11.22 0.10 -10.66
N ASN A 215 12.11 0.13 -11.63
CA ASN A 215 12.53 1.31 -12.40
C ASN A 215 11.45 1.79 -13.41
N LYS A 216 10.20 1.89 -12.98
CA LYS A 216 9.13 2.50 -13.78
C LYS A 216 8.81 3.87 -13.22
N LYS A 217 8.79 4.88 -14.09
CA LYS A 217 8.32 6.23 -13.76
C LYS A 217 6.91 6.11 -13.21
N VAL A 218 6.77 6.23 -11.89
CA VAL A 218 5.49 6.60 -11.29
C VAL A 218 5.18 7.99 -11.84
N LYS A 219 4.08 8.09 -12.58
CA LYS A 219 3.53 9.40 -12.96
C LYS A 219 2.47 9.72 -11.91
N PRO A 220 2.77 10.55 -10.89
CA PRO A 220 1.73 11.00 -9.99
C PRO A 220 0.64 11.68 -10.81
N LYS A 221 -0.61 11.23 -10.65
CA LYS A 221 -1.76 11.86 -11.32
C LYS A 221 -2.29 13.07 -10.57
N LEU A 222 -1.73 13.42 -9.41
CA LEU A 222 -2.31 14.45 -8.55
C LEU A 222 -1.66 15.80 -8.71
N GLY A 223 -2.40 16.70 -9.33
CA GLY A 223 -2.49 18.07 -8.86
C GLY A 223 -3.93 18.31 -8.39
N ILE A 224 -4.14 18.64 -7.12
CA ILE A 224 -5.42 19.12 -6.55
C ILE A 224 -5.91 20.35 -7.34
N GLY A 225 -4.99 21.12 -7.91
CA GLY A 225 -5.29 22.21 -8.86
C GLY A 225 -6.06 21.74 -10.10
N THR A 226 -5.85 20.53 -10.60
CA THR A 226 -6.51 20.06 -11.83
C THR A 226 -7.98 19.72 -11.60
N ILE A 227 -8.32 19.14 -10.44
CA ILE A 227 -9.70 18.76 -10.10
C ILE A 227 -10.51 20.01 -9.74
N ILE A 228 -9.93 20.95 -8.99
CA ILE A 228 -10.61 22.22 -8.66
C ILE A 228 -10.80 23.09 -9.92
N THR A 229 -9.89 23.04 -10.90
CA THR A 229 -10.06 23.76 -12.17
C THR A 229 -11.13 23.10 -13.05
N LEU A 230 -11.24 21.76 -13.08
CA LEU A 230 -12.29 21.08 -13.84
C LEU A 230 -13.69 21.34 -13.28
N VAL A 231 -13.83 21.38 -11.95
CA VAL A 231 -15.11 21.67 -11.29
C VAL A 231 -15.50 23.15 -11.43
N LYS A 232 -14.55 24.09 -11.47
CA LYS A 232 -14.84 25.50 -11.79
C LYS A 232 -15.21 25.72 -13.26
N LEU A 233 -14.59 25.01 -14.21
CA LEU A 233 -14.91 25.13 -15.64
C LEU A 233 -16.31 24.61 -16.00
N ILE A 234 -16.87 23.68 -15.21
CA ILE A 234 -18.23 23.17 -15.40
C ILE A 234 -19.27 24.06 -14.68
N ALA A 235 -18.86 24.82 -13.65
CA ALA A 235 -19.74 25.72 -12.91
C ALA A 235 -19.92 27.10 -13.57
N GLU A 236 -19.01 27.52 -14.46
CA GLU A 236 -19.11 28.79 -15.22
C GLU A 236 -19.81 28.65 -16.59
N VAL A 237 -20.29 27.45 -16.94
CA VAL A 237 -21.15 27.23 -18.11
C VAL A 237 -22.55 26.83 -17.66
N LYS A 238 -23.26 27.80 -17.07
CA LYS A 238 -24.73 27.81 -16.99
C LYS A 238 -25.26 29.23 -17.01
#